data_AF-X0VXX6-F1
#
_entry.id   AF-X0VXX6-F1
#
_cell.length_a   1.000
_cell.length_b   1.000
_cell.length_c   1.000
_cell.angle_alpha   90.00
_cell.angle_beta   90.00
_cell.angle_gamma   90.00
#
_symmetry.space_group_name_H-M   'P 1'
#
loop_
_entity.id
_entity.type
_entity.pdbx_description
1 polymer ?
#
loop_
_entity_poly.entity_id
_entity_poly.type
_entity_poly.pdbx_seq_one_letter_code
_entity_poly.pdbx_strand_id
1 'polypeptide(L)'
;TPDPRPGLATYARDEDGELTGWVKEGAGVQHFANQFGLTDSEHKQAHQESVEETLQILSEYGITTLFDAGNKGYGDQVYSLISKLEKEGKLPVRYEGTYQIFIPERIKTAIPEIKRYRKEYGGKRLQFNTAKIFMDGINENHSAGILEPYMDDTSYVGNTMFSAEELRDFLLELNKEQMDLHVHTIGDLSVKTVLDAVEAAQAITKDNFYPRVTIAHLELIDPADLPRIKELGVICNFTPWWLGVNHNDVVKVSLGE
;
A
#
# COMPACT_ATOMS: atom_id res chain seq x y z
N THR A 1 -10.99 9.22 -24.72
CA THR A 1 -10.47 9.57 -23.38
C THR A 1 -9.08 9.02 -23.22
N PRO A 2 -8.03 9.85 -23.11
CA PRO A 2 -6.67 9.36 -22.94
C PRO A 2 -6.49 8.68 -21.58
N ASP A 3 -5.56 7.72 -21.51
CA ASP A 3 -5.18 7.08 -20.25
C ASP A 3 -4.47 8.07 -19.32
N PRO A 4 -4.81 8.11 -18.02
CA PRO A 4 -4.11 8.95 -17.07
C PRO A 4 -2.62 8.60 -16.92
N ARG A 5 -2.29 7.31 -17.01
CA ARG A 5 -0.89 6.83 -17.05
C ARG A 5 -0.82 5.57 -17.92
N PRO A 6 -0.36 5.66 -19.19
CA PRO A 6 -0.29 4.51 -20.09
C PRO A 6 0.42 3.32 -19.45
N GLY A 7 -0.20 2.14 -19.53
CA GLY A 7 0.33 0.88 -18.97
C GLY A 7 0.16 0.69 -17.46
N LEU A 8 -0.29 1.70 -16.71
CA LEU A 8 -0.52 1.57 -15.26
C LEU A 8 -1.94 1.97 -14.84
N ALA A 9 -2.42 3.13 -15.28
CA ALA A 9 -3.77 3.62 -15.00
C ALA A 9 -4.46 3.84 -16.34
N THR A 10 -5.26 2.87 -16.76
CA THR A 10 -5.79 2.80 -18.13
C THR A 10 -7.30 2.64 -18.16
N TYR A 11 -7.90 3.15 -19.23
CA TYR A 11 -9.27 2.83 -19.61
C TYR A 11 -9.22 1.72 -20.65
N ALA A 12 -9.74 0.54 -20.32
CA ALA A 12 -9.65 -0.62 -21.20
C ALA A 12 -10.44 -0.38 -22.50
N ARG A 13 -9.80 -0.72 -23.62
CA ARG A 13 -10.34 -0.57 -24.97
C ARG A 13 -10.47 -1.93 -25.64
N ASP A 14 -11.47 -2.07 -26.50
CA ASP A 14 -11.61 -3.23 -27.37
C ASP A 14 -10.68 -3.13 -28.60
N GLU A 15 -10.78 -4.10 -29.51
CA GLU A 15 -9.95 -4.20 -30.72
C GLU A 15 -10.16 -3.02 -31.67
N ASP A 16 -11.33 -2.38 -31.64
CA ASP A 16 -11.66 -1.21 -32.45
C ASP A 16 -11.18 0.10 -31.79
N GLY A 17 -10.62 0.02 -30.58
CA GLY A 17 -10.14 1.14 -29.81
C GLY A 17 -11.24 1.85 -29.01
N GLU A 18 -12.44 1.28 -28.92
CA GLU A 18 -13.57 1.85 -28.20
C GLU A 18 -13.53 1.52 -26.70
N LEU A 19 -14.10 2.38 -25.86
CA LEU A 19 -14.10 2.19 -24.40
C LEU A 19 -15.04 1.05 -24.00
N THR A 20 -14.50 0.05 -23.30
CA THR A 20 -15.27 -1.10 -22.79
C THR A 20 -16.06 -0.79 -21.51
N GLY A 21 -15.74 0.32 -20.83
CA GLY A 21 -16.26 0.65 -19.51
C GLY A 21 -15.45 0.07 -18.34
N TRP A 22 -14.44 -0.77 -18.61
CA TRP A 22 -13.54 -1.27 -17.57
C TRP A 22 -12.40 -0.26 -17.30
N VAL A 23 -12.24 0.14 -16.04
CA VAL A 23 -11.24 1.12 -15.59
C VAL A 23 -10.22 0.42 -14.69
N LYS A 24 -8.93 0.54 -15.01
CA LYS A 24 -7.85 -0.15 -14.31
C LYS A 24 -7.08 0.79 -13.37
N GLU A 25 -6.76 0.29 -12.18
CA GLU A 25 -5.92 0.95 -11.17
C GLU A 25 -6.37 2.39 -10.80
N GLY A 26 -5.44 3.33 -10.76
CA GLY A 26 -5.67 4.72 -10.36
C GLY A 26 -6.53 5.53 -11.33
N ALA A 27 -6.86 5.01 -12.53
CA ALA A 27 -7.69 5.75 -13.49
C ALA A 27 -9.10 5.98 -12.95
N GLY A 28 -9.63 5.02 -12.19
CA GLY A 28 -10.94 5.15 -11.54
C GLY A 28 -10.91 6.16 -10.41
N VAL A 29 -9.85 6.14 -9.59
CA VAL A 29 -9.71 7.01 -8.40
C VAL A 29 -9.76 8.48 -8.80
N GLN A 30 -9.05 8.89 -9.85
CA GLN A 30 -9.03 10.30 -10.29
C GLN A 30 -10.38 10.75 -10.85
N HIS A 31 -11.05 9.87 -11.59
CA HIS A 31 -12.39 10.16 -12.10
C HIS A 31 -13.40 10.30 -10.95
N PHE A 32 -13.42 9.34 -10.02
CA PHE A 32 -14.32 9.37 -8.86
C PHE A 32 -14.00 10.52 -7.90
N ALA A 33 -12.73 10.87 -7.72
CA ALA A 33 -12.33 12.02 -6.91
C ALA A 33 -12.95 13.34 -7.39
N ASN A 34 -13.10 13.51 -8.71
CA ASN A 34 -13.73 14.69 -9.27
C ASN A 34 -15.26 14.68 -9.12
N GLN A 35 -15.88 13.50 -9.24
CA GLN A 35 -17.34 13.36 -9.17
C GLN A 35 -17.87 13.33 -7.72
N PHE A 36 -17.10 12.77 -6.79
CA PHE A 36 -17.45 12.53 -5.40
C PHE A 36 -16.48 13.23 -4.44
N GLY A 37 -15.97 14.39 -4.85
CA GLY A 37 -15.04 15.16 -4.04
C GLY A 37 -15.66 15.58 -2.70
N LEU A 38 -14.87 15.55 -1.63
CA LEU A 38 -15.25 16.06 -0.30
C LEU A 38 -15.23 17.59 -0.27
N THR A 39 -16.00 18.23 -1.15
CA THR A 39 -15.97 19.69 -1.36
C THR A 39 -17.06 20.42 -0.60
N ASP A 40 -18.30 19.92 -0.64
CA ASP A 40 -19.43 20.46 0.13
C ASP A 40 -19.50 19.89 1.56
N SER A 41 -20.33 20.53 2.40
CA SER A 41 -20.48 20.20 3.81
C SER A 41 -21.18 18.88 4.06
N GLU A 42 -22.11 18.48 3.19
CA GLU A 42 -22.89 17.25 3.37
C GLU A 42 -22.00 16.03 3.16
N HIS A 43 -21.20 16.01 2.08
CA HIS A 43 -20.25 14.93 1.84
C HIS A 43 -19.16 14.84 2.92
N LYS A 44 -18.68 15.97 3.44
CA LYS A 44 -17.72 15.98 4.57
C LYS A 44 -18.32 15.40 5.84
N GLN A 45 -19.57 15.72 6.14
CA GLN A 45 -20.27 15.18 7.30
C GLN A 45 -20.49 13.68 7.15
N ALA A 46 -21.00 13.22 6.00
CA ALA A 46 -21.21 11.81 5.71
C ALA A 46 -19.89 11.00 5.80
N HIS A 47 -18.79 11.56 5.29
CA HIS A 47 -17.47 10.94 5.42
C HIS A 47 -17.04 10.83 6.90
N GLN A 48 -17.23 11.89 7.69
CA GLN A 48 -16.92 11.87 9.11
C GLN A 48 -17.73 10.79 9.85
N GLU A 49 -19.04 10.74 9.64
CA GLU A 49 -19.94 9.76 10.26
C GLU A 49 -19.54 8.32 9.88
N SER A 50 -19.24 8.07 8.61
CA SER A 50 -18.80 6.75 8.13
C SER A 50 -17.46 6.30 8.74
N VAL A 51 -16.51 7.21 8.90
CA VAL A 51 -15.21 6.92 9.55
C VAL A 51 -15.41 6.61 11.03
N GLU A 52 -16.22 7.41 11.73
CA GLU A 52 -16.54 7.19 13.15
C GLU A 52 -17.21 5.83 13.37
N GLU A 53 -18.23 5.52 12.57
CA GLU A 53 -18.94 4.24 12.60
C GLU A 53 -18.00 3.06 12.33
N THR A 54 -17.16 3.16 11.30
CA THR A 54 -16.20 2.10 10.96
C THR A 54 -15.24 1.83 12.11
N LEU A 55 -14.66 2.86 12.72
CA LEU A 55 -13.74 2.71 13.85
C LEU A 55 -14.42 2.11 15.08
N GLN A 56 -15.68 2.47 15.30
CA GLN A 56 -16.50 1.91 16.37
C GLN A 56 -16.76 0.42 16.14
N ILE A 57 -17.18 0.03 14.93
CA ILE A 57 -17.35 -1.38 14.54
C ILE A 57 -16.06 -2.16 14.79
N LEU A 58 -14.92 -1.69 14.30
CA LEU A 58 -13.64 -2.38 14.52
C LEU A 58 -13.39 -2.62 16.03
N SER A 59 -13.64 -1.61 16.86
CA SER A 59 -13.49 -1.72 18.31
C SER A 59 -14.44 -2.73 18.94
N GLU A 60 -15.71 -2.77 18.52
CA GLU A 60 -16.71 -3.73 19.00
C GLU A 60 -16.36 -5.18 18.65
N TYR A 61 -15.68 -5.40 17.53
CA TYR A 61 -15.11 -6.70 17.15
C TYR A 61 -13.75 -7.00 17.83
N GLY A 62 -13.33 -6.18 18.78
CA GLY A 62 -12.12 -6.40 19.58
C GLY A 62 -10.81 -5.95 18.92
N ILE A 63 -10.88 -5.23 17.79
CA ILE A 63 -9.69 -4.64 17.17
C ILE A 63 -9.28 -3.43 18.01
N THR A 64 -8.06 -3.47 18.56
CA THR A 64 -7.57 -2.43 19.47
C THR A 64 -6.52 -1.51 18.86
N THR A 65 -5.96 -1.91 17.71
CA THR A 65 -4.98 -1.15 16.95
C THR A 65 -5.27 -1.32 15.46
N LEU A 66 -5.31 -0.22 14.72
CA LEU A 66 -5.43 -0.18 13.27
C LEU A 66 -4.11 0.31 12.67
N PHE A 67 -3.59 -0.41 11.68
CA PHE A 67 -2.53 0.05 10.80
C PHE A 67 -3.16 0.56 9.50
N ASP A 68 -3.06 1.84 9.23
CA ASP A 68 -3.59 2.44 8.02
C ASP A 68 -2.57 2.37 6.89
N ALA A 69 -2.78 1.45 5.95
CA ALA A 69 -1.95 1.24 4.77
C ALA A 69 -2.08 2.34 3.70
N GLY A 70 -2.60 3.50 4.07
CA GLY A 70 -2.43 4.77 3.37
C GLY A 70 -3.69 5.26 2.67
N ASN A 71 -3.80 6.58 2.59
CA ASN A 71 -5.04 7.27 2.18
C ASN A 71 -5.05 7.77 0.72
N LYS A 72 -4.28 7.18 -0.20
CA LYS A 72 -4.26 7.54 -1.65
C LYS A 72 -4.13 9.04 -1.94
N GLY A 73 -3.38 9.76 -1.08
CA GLY A 73 -3.16 11.21 -1.21
C GLY A 73 -4.10 12.07 -0.36
N TYR A 74 -5.10 11.49 0.30
CA TYR A 74 -6.05 12.17 1.19
C TYR A 74 -5.61 12.17 2.67
N GLY A 75 -4.30 12.11 2.93
CA GLY A 75 -3.77 11.97 4.29
C GLY A 75 -4.20 13.11 5.21
N ASP A 76 -4.15 14.36 4.75
CA ASP A 76 -4.55 15.51 5.58
C ASP A 76 -6.05 15.49 5.92
N GLN A 77 -6.91 15.10 4.98
CA GLN A 77 -8.35 15.00 5.20
C GLN A 77 -8.67 13.92 6.25
N VAL A 78 -8.06 12.74 6.11
CA VAL A 78 -8.31 11.62 7.03
C VAL A 78 -7.67 11.89 8.39
N TYR A 79 -6.37 12.21 8.44
CA TYR A 79 -5.65 12.35 9.70
C TYR A 79 -6.08 13.56 10.53
N SER A 80 -6.54 14.65 9.89
CA SER A 80 -7.15 15.76 10.65
C SER A 80 -8.44 15.34 11.36
N LEU A 81 -9.26 14.50 10.72
CA LEU A 81 -10.45 13.93 11.33
C LEU A 81 -10.09 12.95 12.46
N ILE A 82 -9.15 12.01 12.24
CA ILE A 82 -8.74 11.07 13.29
C ILE A 82 -8.13 11.82 14.49
N SER A 83 -7.33 12.85 14.25
CA SER A 83 -6.76 13.71 15.30
C SER A 83 -7.86 14.45 16.08
N LYS A 84 -8.91 14.93 15.40
CA LYS A 84 -10.08 15.54 16.06
C LYS A 84 -10.78 14.53 16.97
N LEU A 85 -11.05 13.32 16.49
CA LEU A 85 -11.67 12.26 17.30
C LEU A 85 -10.83 11.92 18.53
N GLU A 86 -9.50 11.87 18.39
CA GLU A 86 -8.63 11.66 19.54
C GLU A 86 -8.73 12.80 20.56
N LYS A 87 -8.67 14.05 20.11
CA LYS A 87 -8.75 15.24 20.98
C LYS A 87 -10.09 15.34 21.71
N GLU A 88 -11.16 14.86 21.09
CA GLU A 88 -12.49 14.75 21.70
C GLU A 88 -12.67 13.52 22.60
N GLY A 89 -11.66 12.64 22.70
CA GLY A 89 -11.73 11.41 23.48
C GLY A 89 -12.61 10.31 22.84
N LYS A 90 -12.92 10.44 21.55
CA LYS A 90 -13.83 9.56 20.81
C LYS A 90 -13.13 8.52 19.93
N LEU A 91 -11.83 8.64 19.67
CA LEU A 91 -11.09 7.65 18.87
C LEU A 91 -11.01 6.31 19.63
N PRO A 92 -11.71 5.23 19.22
CA PRO A 92 -11.86 4.05 20.06
C PRO A 92 -10.66 3.09 20.00
N VAL A 93 -9.83 3.20 18.96
CA VAL A 93 -8.66 2.34 18.70
C VAL A 93 -7.34 3.12 18.73
N ARG A 94 -6.21 2.42 18.90
CA ARG A 94 -4.90 2.99 18.51
C ARG A 94 -4.80 2.99 17.00
N TYR A 95 -4.13 4.00 16.44
CA TYR A 95 -4.10 4.24 15.01
C TYR A 95 -2.66 4.55 14.59
N GLU A 96 -2.08 3.70 13.76
CA GLU A 96 -0.80 3.94 13.09
C GLU A 96 -1.09 4.46 11.69
N GLY A 97 -0.97 5.77 11.52
CA GLY A 97 -1.08 6.42 10.22
C GLY A 97 0.22 6.33 9.44
N THR A 98 0.13 6.27 8.11
CA THR A 98 1.29 6.14 7.22
C THR A 98 1.37 7.26 6.20
N TYR A 99 2.57 7.48 5.66
CA TYR A 99 2.72 8.23 4.41
C TYR A 99 2.85 7.25 3.24
N GLN A 100 1.88 7.32 2.31
CA GLN A 100 1.79 6.41 1.18
C GLN A 100 2.57 6.93 -0.04
N ILE A 101 3.47 6.10 -0.56
CA ILE A 101 4.25 6.30 -1.77
C ILE A 101 3.68 5.36 -2.84
N PHE A 102 2.87 5.92 -3.73
CA PHE A 102 2.23 5.21 -4.86
C PHE A 102 2.67 5.72 -6.23
N ILE A 103 3.58 6.71 -6.24
CA ILE A 103 4.35 7.14 -7.41
C ILE A 103 5.78 7.40 -6.94
N PRO A 104 6.81 7.19 -7.81
CA PRO A 104 8.21 7.30 -7.42
C PRO A 104 8.58 8.64 -6.77
N GLU A 105 8.00 9.75 -7.25
CA GLU A 105 8.36 11.09 -6.83
C GLU A 105 8.08 11.35 -5.34
N ARG A 106 7.11 10.63 -4.75
CA ARG A 106 6.71 10.81 -3.35
C ARG A 106 7.73 10.27 -2.35
N ILE A 107 8.66 9.41 -2.77
CA ILE A 107 9.70 8.89 -1.86
C ILE A 107 10.55 10.03 -1.28
N LYS A 108 10.78 11.08 -2.08
CA LYS A 108 11.61 12.25 -1.72
C LYS A 108 11.01 13.09 -0.59
N THR A 109 9.70 13.05 -0.39
CA THR A 109 9.00 13.83 0.63
C THR A 109 8.48 12.98 1.78
N ALA A 110 8.66 11.66 1.73
CA ALA A 110 8.04 10.74 2.69
C ALA A 110 8.46 11.01 4.14
N ILE A 111 9.77 11.08 4.41
CA ILE A 111 10.30 11.35 5.75
C ILE A 111 9.83 12.73 6.29
N PRO A 112 9.99 13.85 5.56
CA PRO A 112 9.47 15.14 6.03
C PRO A 112 7.96 15.12 6.29
N GLU A 113 7.18 14.44 5.45
CA GLU A 113 5.73 14.37 5.60
C GLU A 113 5.31 13.49 6.79
N ILE A 114 5.99 12.36 7.06
CA ILE A 114 5.76 11.58 8.28
C ILE A 114 6.03 12.44 9.52
N LYS A 115 7.14 13.20 9.52
CA LYS A 115 7.44 14.15 10.61
C LYS A 115 6.38 15.24 10.76
N ARG A 116 5.86 15.75 9.63
CA ARG A 116 4.76 16.72 9.62
C ARG A 116 3.50 16.13 10.23
N TYR A 117 3.09 14.93 9.81
CA TYR A 117 1.93 14.23 10.37
C TYR A 117 2.06 13.98 11.87
N ARG A 118 3.24 13.53 12.35
CA ARG A 118 3.51 13.42 13.80
C ARG A 118 3.23 14.73 14.53
N LYS A 119 3.70 15.86 13.97
CA LYS A 119 3.59 17.18 14.60
C LYS A 119 2.18 17.74 14.56
N GLU A 120 1.49 17.61 13.43
CA GLU A 120 0.21 18.28 13.18
C GLU A 120 -0.98 17.46 13.71
N TYR A 121 -0.92 16.14 13.54
CA TYR A 121 -2.03 15.24 13.81
C TYR A 121 -1.76 14.28 14.97
N GLY A 122 -0.50 13.94 15.22
CA GLY A 122 -0.11 12.95 16.22
C GLY A 122 -0.60 13.25 17.64
N GLY A 123 -0.94 12.17 18.35
CA GLY A 123 -1.45 12.18 19.71
C GLY A 123 -1.03 10.90 20.45
N LYS A 124 -1.64 10.61 21.60
CA LYS A 124 -1.38 9.37 22.36
C LYS A 124 -1.83 8.11 21.63
N ARG A 125 -2.92 8.18 20.85
CA ARG A 125 -3.54 7.05 20.13
C ARG A 125 -3.25 7.09 18.63
N LEU A 126 -3.18 8.26 18.00
CA LEU A 126 -2.77 8.44 16.61
C LEU A 126 -1.26 8.68 16.53
N GLN A 127 -0.54 7.74 15.92
CA GLN A 127 0.92 7.77 15.76
C GLN A 127 1.29 7.64 14.28
N PHE A 128 2.51 8.02 13.93
CA PHE A 128 3.02 7.98 12.56
C PHE A 128 4.48 7.54 12.56
N ASN A 129 4.78 6.28 12.31
CA ASN A 129 6.13 5.74 12.37
C ASN A 129 6.58 5.06 11.08
N THR A 130 5.66 4.89 10.13
CA THR A 130 5.85 3.98 9.01
C THR A 130 5.64 4.67 7.66
N ALA A 131 6.60 4.49 6.75
CA ALA A 131 6.40 4.74 5.33
C ALA A 131 5.69 3.54 4.69
N LYS A 132 4.72 3.78 3.81
CA LYS A 132 4.02 2.73 3.07
C LYS A 132 4.30 2.85 1.57
N ILE A 133 4.91 1.83 0.98
CA ILE A 133 5.23 1.79 -0.46
C ILE A 133 4.28 0.84 -1.20
N PHE A 134 3.88 1.23 -2.40
CA PHE A 134 3.40 0.33 -3.45
C PHE A 134 4.57 -0.07 -4.33
N MET A 135 5.03 -1.31 -4.21
CA MET A 135 6.17 -1.78 -4.99
C MET A 135 5.75 -2.30 -6.36
N ASP A 136 4.54 -2.81 -6.48
CA ASP A 136 3.94 -3.30 -7.72
C ASP A 136 2.41 -3.14 -7.70
N GLY A 137 1.76 -3.58 -8.77
CA GLY A 137 0.30 -3.62 -8.89
C GLY A 137 -0.28 -4.94 -8.41
N ILE A 138 -1.18 -5.54 -9.20
CA ILE A 138 -1.87 -6.81 -8.91
C ILE A 138 -1.79 -7.77 -10.10
N ASN A 139 -2.00 -9.06 -9.86
CA ASN A 139 -1.93 -10.08 -10.91
C ASN A 139 -3.04 -9.90 -11.96
N GLU A 140 -4.26 -9.57 -11.54
CA GLU A 140 -5.45 -9.50 -12.41
C GLU A 140 -5.38 -8.39 -13.47
N ASN A 141 -4.48 -7.42 -13.30
CA ASN A 141 -4.25 -6.34 -14.24
C ASN A 141 -2.93 -6.46 -15.00
N HIS A 142 -2.19 -7.55 -14.83
CA HIS A 142 -0.83 -7.73 -15.33
C HIS A 142 0.10 -6.60 -14.89
N SER A 143 0.01 -6.19 -13.62
CA SER A 143 0.79 -5.08 -13.06
C SER A 143 1.64 -5.48 -11.85
N ALA A 144 1.54 -6.73 -11.38
CA ALA A 144 2.42 -7.28 -10.36
C ALA A 144 3.85 -7.48 -10.91
N GLY A 145 4.85 -7.26 -10.06
CA GLY A 145 6.26 -7.42 -10.40
C GLY A 145 6.63 -8.89 -10.31
N ILE A 146 6.79 -9.58 -11.45
CA ILE A 146 6.98 -11.03 -11.52
C ILE A 146 8.30 -11.43 -12.15
N LEU A 147 8.85 -12.61 -11.79
CA LEU A 147 10.12 -13.12 -12.32
C LEU A 147 9.99 -13.75 -13.71
N GLU A 148 8.84 -14.38 -13.98
CA GLU A 148 8.53 -15.05 -15.25
C GLU A 148 7.33 -14.36 -15.93
N PRO A 149 7.18 -14.42 -17.26
CA PRO A 149 6.03 -13.82 -17.95
C PRO A 149 4.67 -14.40 -17.51
N TYR A 150 3.61 -13.61 -17.69
CA TYR A 150 2.25 -14.11 -17.49
C TYR A 150 1.92 -15.23 -18.50
N MET A 151 1.13 -16.22 -18.08
CA MET A 151 0.82 -17.39 -18.92
C MET A 151 -0.02 -17.03 -20.15
N ASP A 152 -0.86 -16.01 -20.04
CA ASP A 152 -1.72 -15.49 -21.12
C ASP A 152 -1.09 -14.30 -21.86
N ASP A 153 0.03 -13.75 -21.36
CA ASP A 153 0.89 -12.81 -22.09
C ASP A 153 2.38 -13.12 -21.85
N THR A 154 2.88 -14.08 -22.63
CA THR A 154 4.29 -14.53 -22.53
C THR A 154 5.30 -13.47 -22.99
N SER A 155 4.85 -12.34 -23.53
CA SER A 155 5.71 -11.25 -24.01
C SER A 155 5.99 -10.20 -22.95
N TYR A 156 5.26 -10.24 -21.84
CA TYR A 156 5.28 -9.21 -20.81
C TYR A 156 5.70 -9.78 -19.45
N VAL A 157 6.61 -9.07 -18.79
CA VAL A 157 7.02 -9.30 -17.41
C VAL A 157 6.77 -8.01 -16.64
N GLY A 158 5.90 -8.08 -15.63
CA GLY A 158 5.63 -6.93 -14.78
C GLY A 158 6.85 -6.57 -13.93
N ASN A 159 7.01 -5.28 -13.63
CA ASN A 159 8.22 -4.76 -12.98
C ASN A 159 7.87 -4.06 -11.65
N THR A 160 8.89 -3.74 -10.86
CA THR A 160 8.75 -3.03 -9.60
C THR A 160 8.85 -1.51 -9.78
N MET A 161 8.24 -0.77 -8.86
CA MET A 161 8.26 0.70 -8.82
C MET A 161 9.66 1.25 -8.51
N PHE A 162 10.40 0.54 -7.67
CA PHE A 162 11.75 0.90 -7.27
C PHE A 162 12.71 -0.25 -7.54
N SER A 163 13.98 0.07 -7.82
CA SER A 163 15.05 -0.92 -7.81
C SER A 163 15.45 -1.28 -6.38
N ALA A 164 16.21 -2.37 -6.22
CA ALA A 164 16.78 -2.73 -4.92
C ALA A 164 17.71 -1.65 -4.38
N GLU A 165 18.49 -0.97 -5.23
CA GLU A 165 19.37 0.13 -4.84
C GLU A 165 18.61 1.36 -4.37
N GLU A 166 17.55 1.76 -5.09
CA GLU A 166 16.70 2.89 -4.69
C GLU A 166 16.03 2.62 -3.33
N LEU A 167 15.51 1.40 -3.16
CA LEU A 167 14.86 1.00 -1.92
C LEU A 167 15.86 0.86 -0.76
N ARG A 168 17.07 0.36 -1.02
CA ARG A 168 18.18 0.32 -0.05
C ARG A 168 18.50 1.73 0.44
N ASP A 169 18.68 2.68 -0.48
CA ASP A 169 19.04 4.05 -0.13
C ASP A 169 17.93 4.69 0.73
N PHE A 170 16.67 4.44 0.39
CA PHE A 170 15.54 4.87 1.22
C PHE A 170 15.51 4.20 2.60
N LEU A 171 15.79 2.90 2.69
CA LEU A 171 15.92 2.19 3.97
C LEU A 171 17.03 2.81 4.85
N LEU A 172 18.15 3.23 4.26
CA LEU A 172 19.21 3.93 4.99
C LEU A 172 18.76 5.31 5.51
N GLU A 173 17.90 6.01 4.78
CA GLU A 173 17.29 7.25 5.25
C GLU A 173 16.29 7.00 6.39
N LEU A 174 15.41 6.01 6.25
CA LEU A 174 14.48 5.58 7.31
C LEU A 174 15.24 5.13 8.57
N ASN A 175 16.37 4.45 8.40
CA ASN A 175 17.23 4.02 9.50
C ASN A 175 17.73 5.20 10.35
N LYS A 176 18.19 6.28 9.70
CA LYS A 176 18.67 7.50 10.38
C LYS A 176 17.55 8.16 11.20
N GLU A 177 16.32 8.05 10.70
CA GLU A 177 15.13 8.70 11.27
C GLU A 177 14.32 7.79 12.19
N GLN A 178 14.78 6.54 12.38
CA GLN A 178 14.13 5.51 13.16
C GLN A 178 12.67 5.32 12.74
N MET A 179 12.45 5.10 11.44
CA MET A 179 11.15 4.87 10.83
C MET A 179 11.06 3.45 10.25
N ASP A 180 9.85 2.90 10.28
CA ASP A 180 9.54 1.58 9.74
C ASP A 180 9.11 1.66 8.27
N LEU A 181 9.16 0.51 7.59
CA LEU A 181 8.75 0.38 6.20
C LEU A 181 7.72 -0.73 6.04
N HIS A 182 6.59 -0.40 5.43
CA HIS A 182 5.60 -1.38 4.99
C HIS A 182 5.48 -1.34 3.48
N VAL A 183 5.54 -2.49 2.82
CA VAL A 183 5.62 -2.60 1.36
C VAL A 183 4.49 -3.48 0.86
N HIS A 184 3.70 -2.98 -0.08
CA HIS A 184 2.79 -3.82 -0.87
C HIS A 184 3.62 -4.61 -1.88
N THR A 185 3.49 -5.95 -1.85
CA THR A 185 4.22 -6.88 -2.72
C THR A 185 3.28 -7.99 -3.17
N ILE A 186 2.84 -7.97 -4.42
CA ILE A 186 2.00 -9.04 -4.99
C ILE A 186 2.86 -10.11 -5.65
N GLY A 187 3.73 -9.69 -6.57
CA GLY A 187 4.57 -10.59 -7.34
C GLY A 187 5.88 -10.99 -6.65
N ASP A 188 6.47 -12.08 -7.11
CA ASP A 188 7.70 -12.68 -6.57
C ASP A 188 8.95 -11.80 -6.82
N LEU A 189 9.06 -11.12 -7.98
CA LEU A 189 10.12 -10.14 -8.22
C LEU A 189 10.00 -8.96 -7.23
N SER A 190 8.78 -8.55 -6.86
CA SER A 190 8.55 -7.51 -5.86
C SER A 190 9.09 -7.92 -4.49
N VAL A 191 8.77 -9.14 -4.04
CA VAL A 191 9.32 -9.73 -2.80
C VAL A 191 10.85 -9.79 -2.86
N LYS A 192 11.40 -10.38 -3.92
CA LYS A 192 12.85 -10.51 -4.11
C LYS A 192 13.57 -9.17 -4.01
N THR A 193 13.06 -8.16 -4.71
CA THR A 193 13.64 -6.81 -4.73
C THR A 193 13.68 -6.18 -3.34
N VAL A 194 12.63 -6.37 -2.53
CA VAL A 194 12.60 -5.89 -1.14
C VAL A 194 13.66 -6.61 -0.30
N LEU A 195 13.79 -7.93 -0.43
CA LEU A 195 14.78 -8.69 0.34
C LEU A 195 16.22 -8.28 -0.03
N ASP A 196 16.51 -8.10 -1.32
CA ASP A 196 17.80 -7.62 -1.81
C ASP A 196 18.14 -6.23 -1.23
N ALA A 197 17.16 -5.33 -1.18
CA ALA A 197 17.32 -4.00 -0.60
C ALA A 197 17.59 -4.05 0.92
N VAL A 198 16.87 -4.91 1.65
CA VAL A 198 17.06 -5.09 3.11
C VAL A 198 18.44 -5.69 3.39
N GLU A 199 18.84 -6.74 2.68
CA GLU A 199 20.16 -7.36 2.80
C GLU A 199 21.27 -6.34 2.58
N ALA A 200 21.18 -5.55 1.51
CA ALA A 200 22.16 -4.50 1.20
C ALA A 200 22.19 -3.40 2.28
N ALA A 201 21.04 -2.98 2.81
CA ALA A 201 20.97 -1.97 3.85
C ALA A 201 21.52 -2.48 5.20
N GLN A 202 21.24 -3.75 5.55
CA GLN A 202 21.81 -4.41 6.73
C GLN A 202 23.33 -4.58 6.62
N ALA A 203 23.86 -4.90 5.44
CA ALA A 203 25.30 -4.99 5.22
C ALA A 203 26.02 -3.64 5.49
N ILE A 204 25.37 -2.51 5.19
CA ILE A 204 25.91 -1.16 5.40
C ILE A 204 25.78 -0.73 6.86
N THR A 205 24.61 -0.94 7.47
CA THR A 205 24.29 -0.46 8.84
C THR A 205 24.75 -1.41 9.95
N LYS A 206 24.95 -2.69 9.62
CA LYS A 206 25.31 -3.79 10.53
C LYS A 206 24.31 -3.89 11.68
N ASP A 207 24.79 -3.96 12.91
CA ASP A 207 23.97 -4.08 14.13
C ASP A 207 23.09 -2.86 14.41
N ASN A 208 23.16 -1.80 13.60
CA ASN A 208 22.39 -0.56 13.76
C ASN A 208 21.19 -0.47 12.80
N PHE A 209 20.79 -1.57 12.15
CA PHE A 209 19.59 -1.59 11.32
C PHE A 209 18.33 -1.50 12.18
N TYR A 210 17.64 -0.36 12.10
CA TYR A 210 16.43 -0.04 12.86
C TYR A 210 15.12 -0.48 12.17
N PRO A 211 14.89 -0.20 10.86
CA PRO A 211 13.56 -0.32 10.29
C PRO A 211 12.97 -1.72 10.43
N ARG A 212 11.74 -1.81 10.94
CA ARG A 212 10.93 -3.02 10.81
C ARG A 212 10.34 -3.03 9.41
N VAL A 213 10.86 -3.92 8.56
CA VAL A 213 10.39 -4.05 7.18
C VAL A 213 9.28 -5.10 7.12
N THR A 214 8.11 -4.70 6.63
CA THR A 214 6.96 -5.59 6.42
C THR A 214 6.63 -5.67 4.94
N ILE A 215 6.54 -6.89 4.40
CA ILE A 215 6.03 -7.17 3.06
C ILE A 215 4.60 -7.69 3.16
N ALA A 216 3.70 -7.16 2.34
CA ALA A 216 2.27 -7.37 2.46
C ALA A 216 1.66 -8.00 1.22
N HIS A 217 0.52 -8.67 1.43
CA HIS A 217 -0.22 -9.48 0.48
C HIS A 217 0.43 -10.84 0.22
N LEU A 218 1.64 -10.86 -0.35
CA LEU A 218 2.43 -12.08 -0.53
C LEU A 218 1.70 -13.14 -1.36
N GLU A 219 1.09 -12.70 -2.47
CA GLU A 219 0.30 -13.58 -3.33
C GLU A 219 1.20 -14.57 -4.10
N LEU A 220 2.33 -14.07 -4.62
CA LEU A 220 3.38 -14.87 -5.23
C LEU A 220 4.70 -14.66 -4.48
N ILE A 221 5.36 -15.75 -4.15
CA ILE A 221 6.68 -15.77 -3.52
C ILE A 221 7.52 -16.86 -4.20
N ASP A 222 8.74 -16.52 -4.62
CA ASP A 222 9.73 -17.52 -5.02
C ASP A 222 10.11 -18.38 -3.79
N PRO A 223 9.96 -19.72 -3.82
CA PRO A 223 10.35 -20.58 -2.71
C PRO A 223 11.77 -20.38 -2.21
N ALA A 224 12.70 -19.91 -3.07
CA ALA A 224 14.07 -19.58 -2.69
C ALA A 224 14.18 -18.37 -1.75
N ASP A 225 13.18 -17.50 -1.72
CA ASP A 225 13.14 -16.30 -0.87
C ASP A 225 12.53 -16.57 0.52
N LEU A 226 11.85 -17.71 0.74
CA LEU A 226 11.27 -18.07 2.04
C LEU A 226 12.31 -18.13 3.18
N PRO A 227 13.50 -18.75 3.02
CA PRO A 227 14.53 -18.71 4.06
C PRO A 227 15.06 -17.30 4.29
N ARG A 228 15.20 -16.50 3.23
CA ARG A 228 15.74 -15.13 3.28
C ARG A 228 14.85 -14.20 4.09
N ILE A 229 13.52 -14.30 3.97
CA ILE A 229 12.57 -13.53 4.79
C ILE A 229 12.89 -13.71 6.28
N LYS A 230 13.09 -14.95 6.72
CA LYS A 230 13.41 -15.27 8.11
C LYS A 230 14.79 -14.76 8.51
N GLU A 231 15.81 -15.00 7.68
CA GLU A 231 17.19 -14.60 7.95
C GLU A 231 17.34 -13.09 8.08
N LEU A 232 16.66 -12.32 7.24
CA LEU A 232 16.67 -10.85 7.24
C LEU A 232 15.74 -10.23 8.28
N GLY A 233 14.90 -11.03 8.96
CA GLY A 233 13.94 -10.55 9.94
C GLY A 233 12.78 -9.73 9.34
N VAL A 234 12.46 -9.97 8.06
CA VAL A 234 11.36 -9.30 7.36
C VAL A 234 10.02 -9.90 7.81
N ILE A 235 9.04 -9.03 8.04
CA ILE A 235 7.72 -9.40 8.55
C ILE A 235 6.77 -9.68 7.39
N CYS A 236 6.08 -10.82 7.42
CA CYS A 236 5.03 -11.13 6.46
C CYS A 236 3.66 -10.69 6.97
N ASN A 237 2.96 -9.87 6.19
CA ASN A 237 1.56 -9.50 6.41
C ASN A 237 0.69 -9.98 5.24
N PHE A 238 0.14 -11.19 5.34
CA PHE A 238 -0.71 -11.76 4.30
C PHE A 238 -2.20 -11.58 4.61
N THR A 239 -3.04 -11.68 3.58
CA THR A 239 -4.50 -11.59 3.69
C THR A 239 -5.09 -13.00 3.60
N PRO A 240 -5.44 -13.67 4.72
CA PRO A 240 -5.90 -15.06 4.68
C PRO A 240 -7.09 -15.30 3.75
N TRP A 241 -7.96 -14.30 3.60
CA TRP A 241 -9.13 -14.38 2.71
C TRP A 241 -8.78 -14.66 1.24
N TRP A 242 -7.62 -14.18 0.78
CA TRP A 242 -7.17 -14.38 -0.61
C TRP A 242 -6.65 -15.80 -0.86
N LEU A 243 -6.25 -16.53 0.18
CA LEU A 243 -5.69 -17.88 0.09
C LEU A 243 -6.79 -18.97 0.11
N GLY A 244 -7.93 -18.72 -0.54
CA GLY A 244 -8.94 -19.75 -0.80
C GLY A 244 -10.04 -19.90 0.27
N VAL A 245 -10.33 -18.87 1.07
CA VAL A 245 -11.57 -18.85 1.88
C VAL A 245 -12.78 -18.37 1.06
N ASN A 246 -12.56 -18.01 -0.21
CA ASN A 246 -13.57 -17.44 -1.09
C ASN A 246 -13.97 -18.42 -2.20
N HIS A 247 -15.10 -19.10 -2.03
CA HIS A 247 -15.73 -19.94 -3.06
C HIS A 247 -16.51 -19.12 -4.11
N ASN A 248 -16.14 -17.86 -4.33
CA ASN A 248 -16.87 -16.98 -5.23
C ASN A 248 -16.68 -17.44 -6.69
N ASP A 249 -17.78 -17.55 -7.42
CA ASP A 249 -17.84 -18.00 -8.81
C ASP A 249 -16.90 -17.20 -9.73
N VAL A 250 -16.68 -15.91 -9.44
CA VAL A 250 -15.75 -15.07 -10.22
C VAL A 250 -14.30 -15.59 -10.13
N VAL A 251 -13.87 -16.02 -8.94
CA VAL A 251 -12.50 -16.54 -8.74
C VAL A 251 -12.35 -17.90 -9.41
N LYS A 252 -13.37 -18.76 -9.34
CA LYS A 252 -13.36 -20.07 -10.01
C LYS A 252 -13.25 -19.95 -11.52
N VAL A 253 -14.03 -19.05 -12.12
CA VAL A 253 -13.96 -18.78 -13.56
C VAL A 253 -12.56 -18.30 -13.97
N SER A 254 -11.92 -17.43 -13.19
CA SER A 254 -10.55 -16.99 -13.45
C SER A 254 -9.51 -18.10 -13.28
N LEU A 255 -9.78 -19.10 -12.43
CA LEU A 255 -8.94 -20.29 -12.24
C LEU A 255 -9.24 -21.44 -13.22
N GLY A 256 -10.29 -21.31 -14.04
CA GLY A 256 -10.73 -22.35 -14.97
C GLY A 256 -11.46 -23.53 -14.32
N GLU A 257 -12.04 -23.32 -13.12
CA GLU A 257 -12.87 -24.30 -12.39
C GLU A 257 -14.37 -24.22 -12.70
#